data_AF-A0A924IKZ0-F1
#
_entry.id   AF-A0A924IKZ0-F1
#
_cell.length_a   1.000
_cell.length_b   1.000
_cell.length_c   1.000
_cell.angle_alpha   90.00
_cell.angle_beta   90.00
_cell.angle_gamma   90.00
#
_symmetry.space_group_name_H-M   'P 1'
#
loop_
_entity.id
_entity.type
_entity.pdbx_description
1 polymer ?
#
loop_
_entity_poly.entity_id
_entity_poly.type
_entity_poly.pdbx_seq_one_letter_code
_entity_poly.pdbx_strand_id
1 'polypeptide(L)'
;MYLTAQRVVSSQNVGGINSYLSSDDPFIARNTLDPNVANHLGQVQLKSEELSPGGNRVRSYLDIVAPETATISAIEAAFEHLLTSIAPDDFRANEIMLGDKVLFRFGLDQALARSWRRELKELFDRAMALAPGIH
;
A
#
# COMPACT_ATOMS: atom_id res chain seq x y z
N MET A 1 -1.48 10.16 8.34
CA MET A 1 -2.35 9.00 8.10
C MET A 1 -1.61 7.91 7.34
N TYR A 2 -1.87 6.66 7.70
CA TYR A 2 -1.41 5.47 7.00
C TYR A 2 -2.55 4.49 6.79
N LEU A 3 -2.80 4.13 5.53
CA LEU A 3 -3.73 3.07 5.16
C LEU A 3 -2.95 1.94 4.53
N THR A 4 -3.32 0.70 4.82
CA THR A 4 -2.74 -0.47 4.14
C THR A 4 -3.82 -1.47 3.81
N ALA A 5 -3.65 -2.16 2.68
CA ALA A 5 -4.44 -3.31 2.29
C ALA A 5 -3.51 -4.40 1.74
N GLN A 6 -3.71 -5.64 2.18
CA GLN A 6 -2.87 -6.78 1.86
C GLN A 6 -3.75 -7.95 1.46
N ARG A 7 -3.51 -8.52 0.28
CA ARG A 7 -4.10 -9.82 -0.07
C ARG A 7 -3.29 -10.92 0.57
N VAL A 8 -3.94 -11.73 1.39
CA VAL A 8 -3.33 -12.85 2.08
C VAL A 8 -3.97 -14.15 1.62
N VAL A 9 -3.18 -15.19 1.44
CA VAL A 9 -3.69 -16.55 1.19
C VAL A 9 -3.10 -17.51 2.20
N SER A 10 -3.94 -18.40 2.73
CA SER A 10 -3.51 -19.47 3.63
C SER A 10 -2.82 -20.61 2.87
N SER A 11 -2.26 -21.57 3.62
CA SER A 11 -1.64 -22.79 3.08
C SER A 11 -2.65 -23.68 2.35
N GLN A 12 -3.94 -23.52 2.66
CA GLN A 12 -5.06 -24.19 1.98
C GLN A 12 -5.59 -23.41 0.77
N ASN A 13 -4.86 -22.37 0.32
CA ASN A 13 -5.28 -21.42 -0.73
C ASN A 13 -6.60 -20.68 -0.43
N VAL A 14 -6.99 -20.56 0.84
CA VAL A 14 -8.11 -19.70 1.23
C VAL A 14 -7.61 -18.27 1.29
N GLY A 15 -8.19 -17.38 0.46
CA GLY A 15 -7.76 -16.00 0.33
C GLY A 15 -8.65 -14.99 1.05
N GLY A 16 -8.06 -13.87 1.46
CA GLY A 16 -8.75 -12.71 2.03
C GLY A 16 -7.95 -11.43 1.82
N ILE A 17 -8.53 -10.29 2.20
CA ILE A 17 -7.84 -9.00 2.25
C ILE A 17 -7.86 -8.52 3.70
N ASN A 18 -6.68 -8.22 4.22
CA ASN A 18 -6.51 -7.51 5.49
C ASN A 18 -6.33 -6.04 5.17
N SER A 19 -6.99 -5.15 5.90
CA SER A 19 -6.84 -3.71 5.72
C SER A 19 -6.81 -3.02 7.07
N TYR A 20 -5.99 -1.97 7.19
CA TYR A 20 -5.78 -1.25 8.44
C TYR A 20 -5.64 0.26 8.17
N LEU A 21 -6.15 1.06 9.11
CA LEU A 21 -5.96 2.51 9.18
C LEU A 21 -5.20 2.83 10.47
N SER A 22 -4.17 3.65 10.37
CA SER A 22 -3.51 4.30 11.49
C SER A 22 -3.56 5.83 11.29
N SER A 23 -4.28 6.49 12.19
CA SER A 23 -4.19 7.94 12.44
C SER A 23 -3.24 8.17 13.64
N ASP A 24 -2.62 9.34 13.72
CA ASP A 24 -1.81 9.75 14.89
C ASP A 24 -0.48 9.02 15.15
N ASP A 25 0.05 8.24 14.20
CA ASP A 25 1.40 7.67 14.35
C ASP A 25 2.44 8.82 14.26
N PRO A 26 3.15 9.15 15.37
CA PRO A 26 4.10 10.26 15.41
C PRO A 26 5.30 10.05 14.48
N PHE A 27 5.60 8.81 14.10
CA PHE A 27 6.63 8.51 13.12
C PHE A 27 6.16 8.91 11.72
N ILE A 28 4.91 8.61 11.35
CA ILE A 28 4.33 8.91 10.03
C ILE A 28 4.05 10.42 9.88
N ALA A 29 3.62 11.07 10.97
CA ALA A 29 3.38 12.52 11.00
C ALA A 29 4.66 13.35 10.81
N ARG A 30 5.82 12.87 11.27
CA ARG A 30 7.10 13.56 11.10
C ARG A 30 7.76 13.30 9.74
N ASN A 31 7.42 12.17 9.13
CA ASN A 31 8.13 11.61 7.98
C ASN A 31 7.35 11.74 6.65
N THR A 32 6.17 12.35 6.64
CA THR A 32 5.42 12.62 5.39
C THR A 32 6.04 13.76 4.53
N LEU A 33 7.06 14.46 5.05
CA LEU A 33 7.70 15.61 4.38
C LEU A 33 9.13 15.32 3.87
N ASP A 34 9.71 14.17 4.17
CA ASP A 34 11.04 13.81 3.68
C ASP A 34 10.92 12.73 2.59
N PRO A 35 11.31 12.99 1.34
CA PRO A 35 11.32 11.98 0.28
C PRO A 35 12.24 10.79 0.58
N ASN A 36 13.12 10.90 1.58
CA ASN A 36 13.92 9.79 2.11
C ASN A 36 13.23 8.99 3.21
N VAL A 37 11.94 9.18 3.46
CA VAL A 37 11.22 8.40 4.47
C VAL A 37 11.01 6.96 4.04
N ALA A 38 10.91 6.73 2.73
CA ALA A 38 11.25 5.47 2.06
C ALA A 38 12.51 4.78 2.65
N ASN A 39 13.58 5.55 2.84
CA ASN A 39 14.88 5.06 3.31
C ASN A 39 15.00 5.00 4.86
N HIS A 40 14.15 5.71 5.59
CA HIS A 40 14.16 5.80 7.06
C HIS A 40 13.03 5.03 7.75
N LEU A 41 12.02 4.56 7.00
CA LEU A 41 11.17 3.43 7.36
C LEU A 41 12.12 2.23 7.36
N GLY A 42 12.82 2.07 8.50
CA GLY A 42 14.08 1.34 8.62
C GLY A 42 14.17 0.16 7.68
N GLN A 43 15.29 0.07 6.94
CA GLN A 43 15.66 -1.06 6.09
C GLN A 43 14.87 -2.29 6.50
N VAL A 44 13.96 -2.77 5.65
CA VAL A 44 13.23 -4.00 5.91
C VAL A 44 14.26 -5.14 5.87
N GLN A 45 14.96 -5.32 6.97
CA GLN A 45 15.83 -6.43 7.29
C GLN A 45 14.94 -7.57 7.78
N LEU A 46 14.03 -8.07 6.93
CA LEU A 46 13.19 -9.26 7.13
C LEU A 46 12.32 -9.41 5.87
N LYS A 47 12.72 -10.14 4.82
CA LYS A 47 12.89 -11.61 4.73
C LYS A 47 11.80 -12.36 5.50
N SER A 48 10.67 -12.59 4.83
CA SER A 48 9.65 -13.62 5.13
C SER A 48 9.78 -14.29 6.50
N GLU A 49 9.08 -13.78 7.52
CA GLU A 49 8.84 -14.53 8.76
C GLU A 49 7.49 -15.22 8.68
N GLU A 50 7.52 -16.54 8.51
CA GLU A 50 6.38 -17.40 8.80
C GLU A 50 6.37 -17.66 10.31
N LEU A 51 5.40 -17.06 11.02
CA LEU A 51 5.10 -17.50 12.40
C LEU A 51 4.42 -18.87 12.33
N SER A 52 5.00 -19.86 12.99
CA SER A 52 4.44 -21.22 13.05
C SER A 52 3.17 -21.30 13.92
N PRO A 53 2.13 -22.07 13.53
CA PRO A 53 2.07 -22.94 12.35
C PRO A 53 1.77 -22.08 11.10
N GLY A 54 2.78 -21.95 10.24
CA GLY A 54 2.75 -21.03 9.11
C GLY A 54 1.64 -21.35 8.12
N GLY A 55 1.41 -20.42 7.20
CA GLY A 55 0.53 -20.68 6.07
C GLY A 55 -0.02 -19.43 5.39
N ASN A 56 -0.08 -18.31 6.08
CA ASN A 56 -0.55 -17.06 5.49
C ASN A 56 0.60 -16.35 4.77
N ARG A 57 0.50 -16.23 3.45
CA ARG A 57 1.43 -15.44 2.64
C ARG A 57 0.73 -14.22 2.04
N VAL A 58 1.43 -13.10 2.01
CA VAL A 58 0.98 -11.89 1.30
C VAL A 58 1.25 -12.07 -0.19
N ARG A 59 0.20 -12.01 -1.00
CA ARG A 59 0.26 -12.09 -2.48
C ARG A 59 0.43 -10.73 -3.13
N SER A 60 -0.06 -9.70 -2.47
CA SER A 60 -0.04 -8.31 -2.92
C SER A 60 -0.30 -7.40 -1.73
N TYR A 61 0.21 -6.17 -1.80
CA TYR A 61 -0.04 -5.14 -0.81
C TYR A 61 -0.05 -3.75 -1.44
N LEU A 62 -0.76 -2.83 -0.79
CA LEU A 62 -0.80 -1.41 -1.08
C LEU A 62 -0.80 -0.65 0.24
N ASP A 63 0.21 0.17 0.46
CA ASP A 63 0.30 1.13 1.54
C ASP A 63 0.13 2.54 0.97
N ILE A 64 -0.67 3.35 1.66
CA ILE A 64 -0.99 4.74 1.31
C ILE A 64 -0.59 5.60 2.49
N VAL A 65 0.39 6.47 2.29
CA VAL A 65 0.84 7.43 3.28
C VAL A 65 0.40 8.82 2.84
N ALA A 66 -0.32 9.52 3.69
CA ALA A 66 -0.80 10.86 3.40
C ALA A 66 -0.85 11.74 4.67
N PRO A 67 -0.76 13.07 4.54
CA PRO A 67 -1.10 13.99 5.62
C PRO A 67 -2.50 13.73 6.13
N GLU A 68 -2.74 14.00 7.40
CA GLU A 68 -4.09 13.93 7.97
C GLU A 68 -5.04 14.98 7.36
N THR A 69 -4.47 16.05 6.77
CA THR A 69 -5.22 17.06 6.03
C THR A 69 -5.51 16.68 4.57
N ALA A 70 -5.08 15.50 4.11
CA ALA A 70 -5.34 15.06 2.76
C ALA A 70 -6.81 14.65 2.62
N THR A 71 -7.53 15.33 1.72
CA THR A 71 -8.91 14.96 1.37
C THR A 71 -8.95 13.62 0.63
N ILE A 72 -10.06 12.88 0.75
CA ILE A 72 -10.31 11.64 0.00
C ILE A 72 -10.08 11.86 -1.50
N SER A 73 -10.65 12.92 -2.09
CA SER A 73 -10.52 13.20 -3.52
C SER A 73 -9.08 13.44 -3.97
N ALA A 74 -8.22 14.00 -3.10
CA ALA A 74 -6.81 14.18 -3.41
C ALA A 74 -6.06 12.82 -3.44
N ILE A 75 -6.41 11.91 -2.53
CA ILE A 75 -5.85 10.55 -2.50
C ILE A 75 -6.31 9.75 -3.73
N GLU A 76 -7.59 9.84 -4.08
CA GLU A 76 -8.15 9.21 -5.29
C GLU A 76 -7.49 9.73 -6.58
N ALA A 77 -7.34 11.06 -6.71
CA ALA A 77 -6.67 11.65 -7.86
C ALA A 77 -5.20 11.20 -7.97
N ALA A 78 -4.49 11.12 -6.84
CA ALA A 78 -3.11 10.63 -6.81
C ALA A 78 -3.02 9.13 -7.18
N PHE A 79 -4.01 8.33 -6.78
CA PHE A 79 -4.10 6.92 -7.15
C PHE A 79 -4.39 6.72 -8.65
N GLU A 80 -5.28 7.50 -9.25
CA GLU A 80 -5.51 7.45 -10.70
C GLU A 80 -4.24 7.86 -11.50
N HIS A 81 -3.49 8.83 -10.98
CA HIS A 81 -2.19 9.18 -11.54
C HIS A 81 -1.16 8.04 -11.39
N LEU A 82 -1.22 7.25 -10.31
CA LEU A 82 -0.40 6.04 -10.17
C LEU A 82 -0.68 5.02 -11.26
N LEU A 83 -1.95 4.71 -11.48
CA LEU A 83 -2.35 3.68 -12.44
C LEU A 83 -1.96 4.01 -13.90
N THR A 84 -1.82 5.30 -14.19
CA THR A 84 -1.44 5.83 -15.52
C THR A 84 0.07 6.06 -15.68
N SER A 85 0.81 6.27 -14.59
CA SER A 85 2.26 6.51 -14.61
C SER A 85 3.11 5.23 -14.67
N ILE A 86 2.59 4.09 -14.21
CA ILE A 86 3.31 2.81 -14.28
C ILE A 86 3.17 2.20 -15.68
N ALA A 87 4.32 2.00 -16.34
CA ALA A 87 4.38 1.29 -17.61
C ALA A 87 3.98 -0.19 -17.43
N PRO A 88 3.27 -0.81 -18.40
CA PRO A 88 2.82 -2.20 -18.29
C PRO A 88 3.93 -3.22 -18.02
N ASP A 89 5.15 -2.96 -18.50
CA ASP A 89 6.29 -3.87 -18.42
C ASP A 89 7.27 -3.53 -17.28
N ASP A 90 7.06 -2.41 -16.59
CA ASP A 90 7.94 -1.95 -15.50
C ASP A 90 7.35 -2.27 -14.13
N PHE A 91 7.13 -3.57 -13.90
CA PHE A 91 6.55 -4.08 -12.64
C PHE A 91 7.57 -4.43 -11.56
N ARG A 92 8.74 -3.76 -11.59
CA ARG A 92 9.75 -3.86 -10.52
C ARG A 92 9.37 -2.90 -9.39
N ALA A 93 8.25 -3.19 -8.72
CA ALA A 93 7.70 -2.30 -7.71
C ALA A 93 8.68 -2.08 -6.54
N ASN A 94 9.07 -0.82 -6.33
CA ASN A 94 9.58 -0.28 -5.08
C ASN A 94 9.15 1.20 -5.07
N GLU A 95 8.22 1.53 -4.16
CA GLU A 95 7.82 2.89 -3.72
C GLU A 95 7.67 3.99 -4.80
N ILE A 96 6.44 4.44 -5.05
CA ILE A 96 6.16 5.55 -5.97
C ILE A 96 5.48 6.69 -5.19
N MET A 97 6.18 7.82 -5.08
CA MET A 97 5.63 9.06 -4.53
C MET A 97 4.92 9.83 -5.66
N LEU A 98 3.64 10.19 -5.47
CA LEU A 98 2.86 10.90 -6.49
C LEU A 98 2.10 12.09 -5.89
N GLY A 99 2.47 13.28 -6.35
CA GLY A 99 2.03 14.55 -5.78
C GLY A 99 2.88 14.96 -4.58
N ASP A 100 2.65 16.17 -4.06
CA ASP A 100 3.55 16.77 -3.07
C ASP A 100 3.52 16.08 -1.70
N LYS A 101 2.53 15.21 -1.42
CA LYS A 101 2.34 14.63 -0.08
C LYS A 101 1.71 13.23 -0.01
N VAL A 102 1.30 12.60 -1.11
CA VAL A 102 0.75 11.23 -1.07
C VAL A 102 1.78 10.24 -1.60
N LEU A 103 2.10 9.24 -0.79
CA LEU A 103 3.04 8.19 -1.15
C LEU A 103 2.31 6.86 -1.25
N PHE A 104 2.56 6.13 -2.34
CA PHE A 104 2.07 4.78 -2.53
C PHE A 104 3.23 3.80 -2.54
N ARG A 105 3.16 2.79 -1.69
CA ARG A 105 4.04 1.64 -1.73
C ARG A 105 3.22 0.42 -2.04
N PHE A 106 3.67 -0.39 -2.98
CA PHE A 106 2.94 -1.60 -3.34
C PHE A 106 3.90 -2.69 -3.78
N GLY A 107 3.41 -3.92 -3.74
CA GLY A 107 4.09 -5.07 -4.29
C GLY A 107 3.09 -6.15 -4.62
N LEU A 108 3.44 -7.02 -5.55
CA LEU A 108 2.63 -8.16 -5.92
C LEU A 108 3.46 -9.31 -6.47
N ASP A 109 2.97 -10.52 -6.24
CA ASP A 109 3.48 -11.73 -6.84
C ASP A 109 3.45 -11.63 -8.36
N GLN A 110 4.47 -12.20 -9.03
CA GLN A 110 4.57 -12.23 -10.49
C GLN A 110 3.32 -12.79 -11.19
N ALA A 111 2.62 -13.72 -10.56
CA ALA A 111 1.37 -14.29 -11.08
C ALA A 111 0.25 -13.24 -11.24
N LEU A 112 0.29 -12.13 -10.50
CA LEU A 112 -0.66 -11.03 -10.56
C LEU A 112 -0.23 -9.92 -11.53
N ALA A 113 0.97 -10.01 -12.12
CA ALA A 113 1.53 -8.95 -12.97
C ALA A 113 0.64 -8.60 -14.15
N ARG A 114 -0.06 -9.57 -14.78
CA ARG A 114 -0.98 -9.28 -15.90
C ARG A 114 -2.26 -8.56 -15.48
N SER A 115 -2.61 -8.61 -14.21
CA SER A 115 -3.83 -8.02 -13.66
C SER A 115 -3.56 -6.97 -12.58
N TRP A 116 -2.35 -6.40 -12.58
CA TRP A 116 -1.87 -5.55 -11.51
C TRP A 116 -2.79 -4.34 -11.25
N ARG A 117 -3.32 -3.69 -12.30
CA ARG A 117 -4.21 -2.52 -12.14
C ARG A 117 -5.46 -2.86 -11.37
N ARG A 118 -6.09 -3.98 -11.76
CA ARG A 118 -7.29 -4.49 -11.09
C ARG A 118 -6.98 -4.85 -9.63
N GLU A 119 -5.83 -5.47 -9.40
CA GLU A 119 -5.40 -5.86 -8.06
C GLU A 119 -5.16 -4.64 -7.16
N LEU A 120 -4.39 -3.65 -7.62
CA LEU A 120 -4.16 -2.41 -6.87
C LEU A 120 -5.47 -1.66 -6.62
N LYS A 121 -6.38 -1.62 -7.61
CA LYS A 121 -7.68 -0.98 -7.43
C LYS A 121 -8.49 -1.67 -6.33
N GLU A 122 -8.52 -3.00 -6.29
CA GLU A 122 -9.24 -3.73 -5.25
C GLU A 122 -8.63 -3.45 -3.87
N LEU A 123 -7.30 -3.43 -3.74
CA LEU A 123 -6.63 -3.07 -2.50
C LEU A 123 -6.93 -1.62 -2.09
N PHE A 124 -6.92 -0.69 -3.04
CA PHE A 124 -7.25 0.71 -2.82
C PHE A 124 -8.68 0.89 -2.31
N ASP A 125 -9.66 0.27 -2.98
CA ASP A 125 -11.07 0.32 -2.58
C ASP A 125 -11.26 -0.22 -1.15
N ARG A 126 -10.51 -1.27 -0.77
CA ARG A 126 -10.52 -1.84 0.59
C ARG A 126 -9.87 -0.93 1.63
N ALA A 127 -8.75 -0.30 1.29
CA ALA A 127 -8.08 0.67 2.14
C ALA A 127 -8.98 1.90 2.38
N MET A 128 -9.56 2.46 1.31
CA MET A 128 -10.41 3.64 1.39
C MET A 128 -11.74 3.40 2.10
N ALA A 129 -12.25 2.17 2.12
CA ALA A 129 -13.41 1.81 2.93
C ALA A 129 -13.16 1.99 4.44
N LEU A 130 -11.91 2.04 4.89
CA LEU A 130 -11.52 2.32 6.28
C LEU A 130 -11.30 3.81 6.57
N ALA A 131 -11.47 4.68 5.60
CA ALA A 131 -11.33 6.13 5.75
C ALA A 131 -12.65 6.91 6.05
N PRO A 132 -13.77 6.34 6.57
CA PRO A 132 -14.97 7.13 6.82
C PRO A 132 -14.70 8.12 7.97
N GLY A 133 -14.67 9.41 7.64
CA GLY A 133 -14.40 10.50 8.59
C GLY A 133 -13.40 11.54 8.08
N ILE A 134 -12.74 11.30 6.94
CA ILE A 134 -11.88 12.30 6.28
C ILE A 134 -12.77 13.17 5.39
N HIS A 135 -13.01 14.42 5.81
CA HIS A 135 -13.79 15.42 5.09
C HIS A 135 -12.90 16.32 4.24
#